data_AF-A0A2A2WG29-F1
#
_entry.id   AF-A0A2A2WG29-F1
#
_cell.length_a   1.000
_cell.length_b   1.000
_cell.length_c   1.000
_cell.angle_alpha   90.00
_cell.angle_beta   90.00
_cell.angle_gamma   90.00
#
_symmetry.space_group_name_H-M   'P 1'
#
loop_
_entity.id
_entity.type
_entity.pdbx_description
1 polymer ?
#
loop_
_entity_poly.entity_id
_entity_poly.type
_entity_poly.pdbx_seq_one_letter_code
_entity_poly.pdbx_strand_id
1 'polypeptide(L)'
;MLKTAPPKASSRWITFQHDVITGLGESPKRLPCKYFYDKRGSALFDEICELDEYYLTRTEQAIMDRYASEMGAQIDARAMLVEYGSGSSIKTRILLDHLIDPAAYVPVDISHRHLQRVAERLRADYPHLEIIPVTADFTRPFSLPTPRQPATHCAVYFPGSTIGNFEPAEAERLLRSITERCGDGGGLLIGIDLVKDVEILERAYNDDSGVTAAFNLNLLHRIRDELDAEIDVEAFEHVAFYNNAASRIEIYIRSLKRQTIRIAETSFQLDAGEFIHTEYSHKYTIEGFSKLAARAGLELHRSWTDDDRLFAVLHLVVSGVGSQQNAP
;
A
#
# COMPACT_ATOMS: atom_id res chain seq x y z
N MET A 1 -31.28 10.03 -34.41
CA MET A 1 -30.05 10.21 -33.60
C MET A 1 -29.67 8.86 -33.02
N LEU A 2 -28.69 8.19 -33.64
CA LEU A 2 -28.19 6.91 -33.16
C LEU A 2 -27.38 7.16 -31.89
N LYS A 3 -27.88 6.64 -30.75
CA LYS A 3 -27.09 6.52 -29.53
C LYS A 3 -25.90 5.62 -29.88
N THR A 4 -24.70 6.20 -29.88
CA THR A 4 -23.45 5.46 -29.98
C THR A 4 -23.43 4.39 -28.89
N ALA A 5 -23.29 3.13 -29.28
CA ALA A 5 -23.09 2.03 -28.35
C ALA A 5 -21.91 2.35 -27.43
N PRO A 6 -22.00 2.05 -26.12
CA PRO A 6 -20.90 2.30 -25.20
C PRO A 6 -19.64 1.55 -25.68
N PRO A 7 -18.45 2.16 -25.55
CA PRO A 7 -17.20 1.48 -25.89
C PRO A 7 -17.12 0.16 -25.12
N LYS A 8 -16.62 -0.91 -25.76
CA LYS A 8 -16.42 -2.21 -25.11
C LYS A 8 -15.72 -1.99 -23.78
N ALA A 9 -16.44 -2.28 -22.69
CA ALA A 9 -15.96 -2.08 -21.34
C ALA A 9 -14.57 -2.71 -21.17
N SER A 10 -13.59 -1.91 -20.79
CA SER A 10 -12.28 -2.44 -20.42
C SER A 10 -12.42 -3.40 -19.24
N SER A 11 -11.61 -4.46 -19.17
CA SER A 11 -11.65 -5.43 -18.05
C SER A 11 -11.57 -4.74 -16.68
N ARG A 12 -10.80 -3.65 -16.59
CA ARG A 12 -10.68 -2.81 -15.40
C ARG A 12 -12.00 -2.15 -14.98
N TRP A 13 -12.81 -1.70 -15.94
CA TRP A 13 -14.12 -1.12 -15.68
C TRP A 13 -15.10 -2.17 -15.13
N ILE A 14 -15.09 -3.38 -15.70
CA ILE A 14 -15.94 -4.48 -15.24
C ILE A 14 -15.58 -4.86 -13.79
N THR A 15 -14.29 -4.95 -13.49
CA THR A 15 -13.83 -5.23 -12.11
C THR A 15 -14.20 -4.10 -11.14
N PHE A 16 -14.06 -2.84 -11.55
CA PHE A 16 -14.43 -1.71 -10.70
C PHE A 16 -15.92 -1.70 -10.36
N GLN A 17 -16.79 -1.83 -11.38
CA GLN A 17 -18.24 -1.88 -11.18
C GLN A 17 -18.65 -3.05 -10.28
N HIS A 18 -18.08 -4.24 -10.53
CA HIS A 18 -18.36 -5.43 -9.74
C HIS A 18 -17.97 -5.24 -8.26
N ASP A 19 -16.77 -4.74 -7.99
CA ASP A 19 -16.29 -4.55 -6.62
C ASP A 19 -17.10 -3.49 -5.87
N VAL A 20 -17.52 -2.42 -6.55
CA VAL A 20 -18.39 -1.37 -5.96
C VAL A 20 -19.77 -1.94 -5.63
N ILE A 21 -20.41 -2.64 -6.58
CA ILE A 21 -21.73 -3.25 -6.38
C ILE A 21 -21.67 -4.28 -5.23
N THR A 22 -20.63 -5.11 -5.21
CA THR A 22 -20.42 -6.10 -4.14
C THR A 22 -20.29 -5.41 -2.79
N GLY A 23 -19.39 -4.43 -2.68
CA GLY A 23 -19.09 -3.76 -1.43
C GLY A 23 -20.23 -2.90 -0.88
N LEU A 24 -21.01 -2.23 -1.74
CA LEU A 24 -22.22 -1.51 -1.32
C LEU A 24 -23.38 -2.45 -0.93
N GLY A 25 -23.33 -3.71 -1.37
CA GLY A 25 -24.27 -4.76 -0.99
C GLY A 25 -23.96 -5.46 0.33
N GLU A 26 -22.78 -5.24 0.90
CA GLU A 26 -22.36 -5.81 2.19
C GLU A 26 -23.01 -5.09 3.38
N SER A 27 -23.00 -5.78 4.54
CA SER A 27 -23.37 -5.20 5.83
C SER A 27 -22.32 -5.60 6.87
N PRO A 28 -21.41 -4.69 7.28
CA PRO A 28 -21.35 -3.27 6.90
C PRO A 28 -20.89 -3.03 5.45
N LYS A 29 -21.30 -1.89 4.85
CA LYS A 29 -20.88 -1.50 3.49
C LYS A 29 -19.38 -1.20 3.45
N ARG A 30 -18.70 -1.64 2.38
CA ARG A 30 -17.26 -1.41 2.17
C ARG A 30 -16.97 -0.97 0.75
N LEU A 31 -15.96 -0.13 0.56
CA LEU A 31 -15.39 0.17 -0.76
C LEU A 31 -13.88 -0.04 -0.73
N PRO A 32 -13.29 -0.79 -1.67
CA PRO A 32 -11.85 -1.08 -1.63
C PRO A 32 -10.96 0.16 -1.87
N CYS A 33 -10.03 0.45 -0.95
CA CYS A 33 -9.09 1.59 -1.03
C CYS A 33 -8.16 1.56 -2.27
N LYS A 34 -7.96 0.40 -2.91
CA LYS A 34 -7.22 0.30 -4.18
C LYS A 34 -7.81 1.19 -5.29
N TYR A 35 -9.06 1.62 -5.15
CA TYR A 35 -9.74 2.54 -6.06
C TYR A 35 -9.56 4.03 -5.73
N PHE A 36 -8.79 4.39 -4.71
CA PHE A 36 -8.44 5.80 -4.50
C PHE A 36 -7.53 6.35 -5.60
N TYR A 37 -6.66 5.53 -6.17
CA TYR A 37 -5.53 5.97 -7.00
C TYR A 37 -5.87 6.14 -8.49
N ASP A 38 -6.92 6.91 -8.81
CA ASP A 38 -7.06 7.47 -10.16
C ASP A 38 -6.10 8.67 -10.35
N LYS A 39 -6.21 9.40 -11.47
CA LYS A 39 -5.36 10.56 -11.70
C LYS A 39 -5.54 11.62 -10.60
N ARG A 40 -6.79 11.90 -10.19
CA ARG A 40 -7.07 12.91 -9.17
C ARG A 40 -6.68 12.42 -7.79
N GLY A 41 -7.07 11.20 -7.41
CA GLY A 41 -6.73 10.66 -6.10
C GLY A 41 -5.24 10.46 -5.89
N SER A 42 -4.47 10.11 -6.94
CA SER A 42 -3.01 10.09 -6.84
C SER A 42 -2.43 11.47 -6.53
N ALA A 43 -2.94 12.53 -7.19
CA ALA A 43 -2.50 13.90 -6.92
C ALA A 43 -2.87 14.38 -5.51
N LEU A 44 -4.07 13.99 -5.02
CA LEU A 44 -4.48 14.26 -3.64
C LEU A 44 -3.60 13.51 -2.63
N PHE A 45 -3.20 12.28 -2.93
CA PHE A 45 -2.27 11.54 -2.07
C PHE A 45 -0.86 12.15 -2.06
N ASP A 46 -0.39 12.63 -3.21
CA ASP A 46 0.86 13.39 -3.28
C ASP A 46 0.78 14.66 -2.41
N GLU A 47 -0.37 15.36 -2.41
CA GLU A 47 -0.60 16.52 -1.53
C GLU A 47 -0.67 16.12 -0.04
N ILE A 48 -1.33 15.01 0.30
CA ILE A 48 -1.35 14.46 1.67
C ILE A 48 0.07 14.22 2.17
N CYS A 49 0.96 13.67 1.33
CA CYS A 49 2.34 13.40 1.71
C CYS A 49 3.15 14.64 2.10
N GLU A 50 2.71 15.84 1.69
CA GLU A 50 3.36 17.12 2.00
C GLU A 50 2.73 17.84 3.21
N LEU A 51 1.63 17.33 3.77
CA LEU A 51 0.94 17.94 4.91
C LEU A 51 1.77 17.80 6.21
N ASP A 52 1.76 18.84 7.02
CA ASP A 52 2.41 18.84 8.33
C ASP A 52 1.79 17.80 9.28
N GLU A 53 0.49 17.49 9.16
CA GLU A 53 -0.15 16.45 9.96
C GLU A 53 0.28 15.03 9.53
N TYR A 54 0.54 14.81 8.24
CA TYR A 54 0.84 13.48 7.70
C TYR A 54 2.33 13.14 7.78
N TYR A 55 2.79 12.79 8.97
CA TYR A 55 4.21 12.55 9.24
C TYR A 55 4.85 11.37 8.52
N LEU A 56 4.06 10.37 8.11
CA LEU A 56 4.57 9.06 7.69
C LEU A 56 5.63 9.17 6.59
N THR A 57 5.34 9.95 5.54
CA THR A 57 6.22 10.04 4.35
C THR A 57 7.56 10.65 4.69
N ARG A 58 7.57 11.81 5.36
CA ARG A 58 8.81 12.52 5.73
C ARG A 58 9.60 11.78 6.80
N THR A 59 8.93 11.13 7.75
CA THR A 59 9.60 10.35 8.79
C THR A 59 10.28 9.12 8.19
N GLU A 60 9.58 8.36 7.33
CA GLU A 60 10.20 7.22 6.66
C GLU A 60 11.36 7.65 5.76
N GLN A 61 11.21 8.76 5.01
CA GLN A 61 12.29 9.30 4.19
C GLN A 61 13.52 9.67 5.03
N ALA A 62 13.35 10.33 6.17
CA ALA A 62 14.46 10.68 7.06
C ALA A 62 15.19 9.42 7.62
N ILE A 63 14.44 8.34 7.89
CA ILE A 63 15.04 7.06 8.29
C ILE A 63 15.85 6.47 7.13
N MET A 64 15.31 6.48 5.91
CA MET A 64 16.03 6.02 4.72
C MET A 64 17.30 6.84 4.49
N ASP A 65 17.24 8.16 4.52
CA ASP A 65 18.40 9.04 4.32
C ASP A 65 19.50 8.78 5.36
N ARG A 66 19.12 8.53 6.62
CA ARG A 66 20.08 8.28 7.72
C ARG A 66 20.72 6.89 7.63
N TYR A 67 19.98 5.88 7.19
CA TYR A 67 20.37 4.47 7.35
C TYR A 67 20.44 3.65 6.06
N ALA A 68 20.24 4.25 4.87
CA ALA A 68 20.23 3.51 3.59
C ALA A 68 21.51 2.72 3.33
N SER A 69 22.68 3.25 3.73
CA SER A 69 23.94 2.49 3.63
C SER A 69 23.92 1.21 4.48
N GLU A 70 23.33 1.25 5.67
CA GLU A 70 23.19 0.05 6.50
C GLU A 70 22.15 -0.90 5.90
N MET A 71 21.03 -0.39 5.41
CA MET A 71 19.97 -1.17 4.76
C MET A 71 20.49 -1.90 3.52
N GLY A 72 21.25 -1.21 2.66
CA GLY A 72 21.87 -1.82 1.48
C GLY A 72 22.86 -2.91 1.85
N ALA A 73 23.65 -2.72 2.92
CA ALA A 73 24.53 -3.75 3.45
C ALA A 73 23.77 -4.95 4.05
N GLN A 74 22.56 -4.75 4.60
CA GLN A 74 21.72 -5.84 5.09
C GLN A 74 21.05 -6.63 3.96
N ILE A 75 20.65 -5.95 2.88
CA ILE A 75 20.10 -6.60 1.67
C ILE A 75 21.15 -7.45 0.97
N ASP A 76 22.44 -7.12 1.16
CA ASP A 76 23.60 -7.81 0.59
C ASP A 76 23.71 -7.70 -0.94
N ALA A 77 24.87 -8.08 -1.46
CA ALA A 77 25.20 -7.92 -2.85
C ALA A 77 24.36 -8.83 -3.75
N ARG A 78 24.24 -8.45 -5.04
CA ARG A 78 23.64 -9.30 -6.09
C ARG A 78 22.17 -9.67 -5.87
N ALA A 79 21.47 -8.97 -4.97
CA ALA A 79 20.04 -9.17 -4.76
C ALA A 79 19.22 -8.74 -5.99
N MET A 80 18.13 -9.46 -6.26
CA MET A 80 17.01 -8.94 -7.06
C MET A 80 16.06 -8.20 -6.11
N LEU A 81 16.01 -6.87 -6.22
CA LEU A 81 15.13 -6.05 -5.40
C LEU A 81 13.75 -5.95 -6.04
N VAL A 82 12.72 -6.41 -5.35
CA VAL A 82 11.32 -6.33 -5.78
C VAL A 82 10.60 -5.30 -4.94
N GLU A 83 10.03 -4.26 -5.54
CA GLU A 83 9.28 -3.25 -4.78
C GLU A 83 7.77 -3.43 -4.96
N TYR A 84 7.05 -3.51 -3.85
CA TYR A 84 5.58 -3.56 -3.85
C TYR A 84 5.00 -2.16 -3.69
N GLY A 85 4.22 -1.71 -4.68
CA GLY A 85 3.58 -0.39 -4.66
C GLY A 85 4.56 0.74 -4.95
N SER A 86 5.24 0.68 -6.10
CA SER A 86 6.38 1.55 -6.43
C SER A 86 6.13 3.07 -6.43
N GLY A 87 4.86 3.51 -6.43
CA GLY A 87 4.49 4.91 -6.21
C GLY A 87 5.29 5.91 -7.07
N SER A 88 5.76 7.00 -6.47
CA SER A 88 6.65 7.98 -7.11
C SER A 88 8.14 7.56 -7.13
N SER A 89 8.48 6.45 -6.47
CA SER A 89 9.83 5.87 -6.33
C SER A 89 10.92 6.82 -5.82
N ILE A 90 10.54 7.86 -5.05
CA ILE A 90 11.50 8.78 -4.43
C ILE A 90 12.37 8.03 -3.41
N LYS A 91 11.74 7.33 -2.45
CA LYS A 91 12.43 6.52 -1.44
C LYS A 91 13.21 5.36 -2.02
N THR A 92 12.71 4.79 -3.11
CA THR A 92 13.39 3.74 -3.87
C THR A 92 14.78 4.19 -4.32
N ARG A 93 14.93 5.42 -4.82
CA ARG A 93 16.23 5.93 -5.28
C ARG A 93 17.26 5.95 -4.17
N ILE A 94 16.86 6.43 -2.99
CA ILE A 94 17.72 6.43 -1.79
C ILE A 94 18.24 5.02 -1.51
N LEU A 95 17.37 4.00 -1.60
CA LEU A 95 17.78 2.61 -1.40
C LEU A 95 18.68 2.10 -2.54
N LEU A 96 18.31 2.32 -3.80
CA LEU A 96 19.05 1.86 -4.99
C LEU A 96 20.48 2.39 -5.01
N ASP A 97 20.69 3.66 -4.63
CA ASP A 97 22.00 4.30 -4.55
C ASP A 97 22.94 3.63 -3.53
N HIS A 98 22.40 2.85 -2.59
CA HIS A 98 23.15 2.19 -1.53
C HIS A 98 23.18 0.66 -1.67
N LEU A 99 22.56 0.09 -2.72
CA LEU A 99 22.65 -1.34 -2.98
C LEU A 99 24.03 -1.72 -3.54
N ILE A 100 24.50 -2.90 -3.16
CA ILE A 100 25.80 -3.43 -3.57
C ILE A 100 25.63 -4.28 -4.83
N ASP A 101 25.93 -3.74 -6.01
CA ASP A 101 25.83 -4.46 -7.30
C ASP A 101 24.52 -5.28 -7.45
N PRO A 102 23.33 -4.66 -7.33
CA PRO A 102 22.06 -5.38 -7.42
C PRO A 102 21.89 -6.02 -8.81
N ALA A 103 21.37 -7.25 -8.84
CA ALA A 103 21.18 -8.00 -10.09
C ALA A 103 20.06 -7.41 -10.95
N ALA A 104 18.97 -6.96 -10.33
CA ALA A 104 17.87 -6.27 -10.98
C ALA A 104 16.99 -5.53 -9.96
N TYR A 105 16.25 -4.55 -10.46
CA TYR A 105 15.15 -3.90 -9.76
C TYR A 105 13.82 -4.18 -10.47
N VAL A 106 12.83 -4.66 -9.71
CA VAL A 106 11.54 -5.12 -10.20
C VAL A 106 10.43 -4.32 -9.50
N PRO A 107 10.00 -3.17 -10.06
CA PRO A 107 8.87 -2.44 -9.51
C PRO A 107 7.55 -3.16 -9.85
N VAL A 108 6.72 -3.37 -8.83
CA VAL A 108 5.41 -4.02 -8.94
C VAL A 108 4.30 -3.03 -8.60
N ASP A 109 3.37 -2.84 -9.53
CA ASP A 109 2.23 -1.93 -9.35
C ASP A 109 1.02 -2.36 -10.19
N ILE A 110 -0.19 -2.08 -9.72
CA ILE A 110 -1.44 -2.37 -10.45
C ILE A 110 -1.64 -1.42 -11.64
N SER A 111 -1.03 -0.22 -11.59
CA SER A 111 -1.19 0.82 -12.59
C SER A 111 -0.14 0.72 -13.69
N HIS A 112 -0.44 -0.05 -14.74
CA HIS A 112 0.47 -0.26 -15.88
C HIS A 112 1.07 1.04 -16.45
N ARG A 113 0.23 2.03 -16.77
CA ARG A 113 0.69 3.29 -17.38
C ARG A 113 1.59 4.10 -16.45
N HIS A 114 1.30 4.08 -15.15
CA HIS A 114 2.14 4.76 -14.17
C HIS A 114 3.49 4.07 -14.03
N LEU A 115 3.46 2.76 -13.84
CA LEU A 115 4.62 1.91 -13.71
C LEU A 115 5.60 2.03 -14.89
N GLN A 116 5.11 2.06 -16.13
CA GLN A 116 5.99 2.21 -17.30
C GLN A 116 6.71 3.56 -17.32
N ARG A 117 6.02 4.67 -16.96
CA ARG A 117 6.65 6.00 -16.89
C ARG A 117 7.73 6.07 -15.80
N VAL A 118 7.48 5.45 -14.65
CA VAL A 118 8.45 5.35 -13.56
C VAL A 118 9.67 4.53 -14.00
N ALA A 119 9.44 3.37 -14.62
CA ALA A 119 10.51 2.50 -15.10
C ALA A 119 11.36 3.16 -16.20
N GLU A 120 10.76 3.92 -17.12
CA GLU A 120 11.50 4.68 -18.14
C GLU A 120 12.46 5.69 -17.53
N ARG A 121 12.02 6.44 -16.52
CA ARG A 121 12.87 7.40 -15.80
C ARG A 121 14.00 6.69 -15.06
N LEU A 122 13.67 5.64 -14.31
CA LEU A 122 14.68 4.87 -13.58
C LEU A 122 15.72 4.25 -14.53
N ARG A 123 15.35 3.80 -15.74
CA ARG A 123 16.32 3.31 -16.73
C ARG A 123 17.26 4.38 -17.24
N ALA A 124 16.80 5.62 -17.33
CA ALA A 124 17.66 6.74 -17.70
C ALA A 124 18.64 7.08 -16.56
N ASP A 125 18.17 7.02 -15.31
CA ASP A 125 18.96 7.38 -14.14
C ASP A 125 19.94 6.28 -13.69
N TYR A 126 19.59 5.01 -13.91
CA TYR A 126 20.39 3.83 -13.55
C TYR A 126 20.68 2.96 -14.79
N PRO A 127 21.51 3.40 -15.75
CA PRO A 127 21.72 2.70 -17.01
C PRO A 127 22.42 1.33 -16.85
N HIS A 128 23.04 1.08 -15.71
CA HIS A 128 23.73 -0.18 -15.38
C HIS A 128 22.84 -1.18 -14.63
N LEU A 129 21.69 -0.73 -14.11
CA LEU A 129 20.74 -1.55 -13.38
C LEU A 129 19.65 -2.07 -14.32
N GLU A 130 19.44 -3.39 -14.32
CA GLU A 130 18.31 -3.94 -15.04
C GLU A 130 16.99 -3.61 -14.32
N ILE A 131 16.09 -2.92 -15.01
CA ILE A 131 14.78 -2.52 -14.48
C ILE A 131 13.66 -3.25 -15.22
N ILE A 132 12.93 -4.10 -14.51
CA ILE A 132 11.93 -5.02 -15.06
C ILE A 132 10.55 -4.76 -14.42
N PRO A 133 9.73 -3.85 -14.96
CA PRO A 133 8.42 -3.53 -14.37
C PRO A 133 7.43 -4.68 -14.51
N VAL A 134 6.72 -4.99 -13.43
CA VAL A 134 5.67 -6.02 -13.40
C VAL A 134 4.33 -5.38 -13.04
N THR A 135 3.38 -5.40 -13.98
CA THR A 135 2.01 -4.97 -13.68
C THR A 135 1.24 -6.09 -13.00
N ALA A 136 1.06 -6.01 -11.69
CA ALA A 136 0.35 -7.01 -10.91
C ALA A 136 -0.31 -6.40 -9.67
N ASP A 137 -1.37 -7.08 -9.20
CA ASP A 137 -1.87 -6.93 -7.84
C ASP A 137 -1.00 -7.81 -6.94
N PHE A 138 -0.13 -7.19 -6.13
CA PHE A 138 0.82 -7.92 -5.28
C PHE A 138 0.15 -8.76 -4.18
N THR A 139 -1.16 -8.56 -3.95
CA THR A 139 -1.96 -9.38 -3.01
C THR A 139 -2.42 -10.70 -3.63
N ARG A 140 -2.21 -10.89 -4.94
CA ARG A 140 -2.56 -12.08 -5.70
C ARG A 140 -1.32 -12.80 -6.21
N PRO A 141 -1.43 -14.08 -6.60
CA PRO A 141 -0.32 -14.78 -7.26
C PRO A 141 0.11 -14.07 -8.55
N PHE A 142 1.41 -13.84 -8.69
CA PHE A 142 2.07 -13.36 -9.90
C PHE A 142 3.49 -13.91 -9.98
N SER A 143 4.05 -14.00 -11.18
CA SER A 143 5.41 -14.49 -11.42
C SER A 143 6.42 -13.35 -11.43
N LEU A 144 7.57 -13.55 -10.79
CA LEU A 144 8.71 -12.66 -10.96
C LEU A 144 9.44 -12.97 -12.28
N PRO A 145 10.02 -11.94 -12.91
CA PRO A 145 10.86 -12.14 -14.08
C PRO A 145 12.20 -12.77 -13.69
N THR A 146 12.87 -13.39 -14.66
CA THR A 146 14.26 -13.81 -14.50
C THR A 146 15.18 -12.68 -14.95
N PRO A 147 16.07 -12.16 -14.09
CA PRO A 147 17.05 -11.14 -14.48
C PRO A 147 18.10 -11.71 -15.44
N ARG A 148 18.71 -10.86 -16.27
CA ARG A 148 19.80 -11.22 -17.19
C ARG A 148 21.03 -11.68 -16.45
N GLN A 149 21.34 -10.99 -15.35
CA GLN A 149 22.42 -11.41 -14.47
C GLN A 149 21.85 -12.28 -13.35
N PRO A 150 22.51 -13.40 -12.99
CA PRO A 150 22.07 -14.22 -11.87
C PRO A 150 22.03 -13.41 -10.58
N ALA A 151 20.86 -13.43 -9.93
CA ALA A 151 20.68 -12.94 -8.57
C ALA A 151 21.06 -14.04 -7.58
N THR A 152 21.66 -13.66 -6.45
CA THR A 152 21.96 -14.60 -5.34
C THR A 152 20.72 -14.93 -4.54
N HIS A 153 19.83 -13.94 -4.36
CA HIS A 153 18.60 -14.04 -3.59
C HIS A 153 17.61 -12.93 -4.01
N CYS A 154 16.38 -13.02 -3.52
CA CYS A 154 15.33 -12.04 -3.74
C CYS A 154 15.06 -11.27 -2.45
N ALA A 155 15.05 -9.94 -2.54
CA ALA A 155 14.69 -9.06 -1.43
C ALA A 155 13.46 -8.24 -1.82
N VAL A 156 12.40 -8.28 -1.01
CA VAL A 156 11.22 -7.44 -1.21
C VAL A 156 11.40 -6.14 -0.42
N TYR A 157 11.14 -5.00 -1.07
CA TYR A 157 11.00 -3.70 -0.45
C TYR A 157 9.51 -3.32 -0.41
N PHE A 158 8.98 -3.04 0.78
CA PHE A 158 7.58 -2.68 0.96
C PHE A 158 7.42 -1.43 1.85
N PRO A 159 7.56 -0.22 1.30
CA PRO A 159 7.56 1.02 2.08
C PRO A 159 6.16 1.56 2.41
N GLY A 160 6.14 2.62 3.21
CA GLY A 160 4.99 3.51 3.40
C GLY A 160 3.94 3.00 4.37
N SER A 161 4.21 1.92 5.11
CA SER A 161 3.23 1.28 6.00
C SER A 161 1.96 0.81 5.27
N THR A 162 2.05 0.54 3.97
CA THR A 162 0.94 0.01 3.16
C THR A 162 0.42 -1.33 3.69
N ILE A 163 1.28 -2.11 4.37
CA ILE A 163 0.88 -3.34 5.09
C ILE A 163 -0.21 -3.07 6.14
N GLY A 164 -0.27 -1.85 6.69
CA GLY A 164 -1.29 -1.44 7.66
C GLY A 164 -2.70 -1.38 7.07
N ASN A 165 -2.86 -1.39 5.75
CA ASN A 165 -4.17 -1.38 5.10
C ASN A 165 -4.88 -2.74 5.13
N PHE A 166 -4.19 -3.78 5.61
CA PHE A 166 -4.68 -5.14 5.64
C PHE A 166 -5.05 -5.55 7.06
N GLU A 167 -6.16 -6.26 7.21
CA GLU A 167 -6.49 -6.85 8.51
C GLU A 167 -5.40 -7.88 8.90
N PRO A 168 -5.20 -8.19 10.19
CA PRO A 168 -4.04 -8.99 10.63
C PRO A 168 -3.87 -10.34 9.90
N ALA A 169 -4.97 -11.01 9.58
CA ALA A 169 -4.95 -12.28 8.83
C ALA A 169 -4.57 -12.09 7.35
N GLU A 170 -4.93 -10.95 6.75
CA GLU A 170 -4.53 -10.59 5.38
C GLU A 170 -3.06 -10.20 5.32
N ALA A 171 -2.60 -9.39 6.29
CA ALA A 171 -1.20 -9.03 6.43
C ALA A 171 -0.31 -10.27 6.58
N GLU A 172 -0.72 -11.24 7.42
CA GLU A 172 0.01 -12.52 7.57
C GLU A 172 0.08 -13.31 6.25
N ARG A 173 -1.02 -13.37 5.49
CA ARG A 173 -1.03 -14.04 4.18
C ARG A 173 -0.12 -13.36 3.17
N LEU A 174 -0.10 -12.02 3.16
CA LEU A 174 0.78 -11.25 2.28
C LEU A 174 2.25 -11.47 2.66
N LEU A 175 2.58 -11.43 3.95
CA LEU A 175 3.93 -11.74 4.43
C LEU A 175 4.34 -13.17 4.06
N ARG A 176 3.44 -14.16 4.18
CA ARG A 176 3.73 -15.55 3.77
C ARG A 176 4.02 -15.63 2.26
N SER A 177 3.24 -14.93 1.43
CA SER A 177 3.51 -14.85 -0.01
C SER A 177 4.85 -14.19 -0.32
N ILE A 178 5.27 -13.19 0.48
CA ILE A 178 6.60 -12.59 0.38
C ILE A 178 7.68 -13.62 0.72
N THR A 179 7.53 -14.38 1.82
CA THR A 179 8.46 -15.45 2.21
C THR A 179 8.65 -16.47 1.09
N GLU A 180 7.54 -16.99 0.53
CA GLU A 180 7.54 -17.95 -0.58
C GLU A 180 8.24 -17.41 -1.84
N ARG A 181 8.08 -16.10 -2.10
CA ARG A 181 8.68 -15.43 -3.25
C ARG A 181 10.17 -15.13 -3.07
N CYS A 182 10.58 -14.79 -1.85
CA CYS A 182 11.97 -14.50 -1.51
C CYS A 182 12.82 -15.77 -1.57
N GLY A 183 12.26 -16.89 -1.11
CA GLY A 183 12.97 -18.17 -1.02
C GLY A 183 14.13 -18.12 -0.02
N ASP A 184 14.96 -19.15 -0.06
CA ASP A 184 16.11 -19.27 0.84
C ASP A 184 17.11 -18.13 0.64
N GLY A 185 17.59 -17.55 1.73
CA GLY A 185 18.51 -16.40 1.72
C GLY A 185 17.88 -15.06 1.33
N GLY A 186 16.58 -15.05 1.00
CA GLY A 186 15.85 -13.82 0.72
C GLY A 186 15.35 -13.10 1.98
N GLY A 187 14.70 -11.95 1.78
CA GLY A 187 14.26 -11.11 2.90
C GLY A 187 13.29 -10.02 2.52
N LEU A 188 12.89 -9.24 3.51
CA LEU A 188 11.92 -8.15 3.41
C LEU A 188 12.46 -6.91 4.13
N LEU A 189 12.59 -5.81 3.40
CA LEU A 189 12.74 -4.47 3.96
C LEU A 189 11.38 -3.77 3.95
N ILE A 190 10.80 -3.48 5.10
CA ILE A 190 9.41 -3.00 5.21
C ILE A 190 9.29 -1.80 6.14
N GLY A 191 8.52 -0.81 5.71
CA GLY A 191 8.13 0.33 6.54
C GLY A 191 6.84 0.02 7.30
N ILE A 192 6.82 0.32 8.61
CA ILE A 192 5.63 0.23 9.46
C ILE A 192 5.44 1.52 10.26
N ASP A 193 4.19 1.97 10.32
CA ASP A 193 3.80 3.08 11.18
C ASP A 193 3.55 2.59 12.61
N LEU A 194 4.19 3.23 13.59
CA LEU A 194 4.20 2.73 14.96
C LEU A 194 2.96 3.17 15.75
N VAL A 195 2.59 2.41 16.79
CA VAL A 195 1.62 2.89 17.79
C VAL A 195 2.22 4.08 18.53
N LYS A 196 1.45 5.17 18.68
CA LYS A 196 1.85 6.44 19.29
C LYS A 196 0.63 7.18 19.83
N ASP A 197 0.84 8.44 20.22
CA ASP A 197 -0.24 9.32 20.68
C ASP A 197 -1.40 9.40 19.67
N VAL A 198 -2.63 9.32 20.20
CA VAL A 198 -3.86 9.25 19.40
C VAL A 198 -4.12 10.55 18.65
N GLU A 199 -3.79 11.71 19.23
CA GLU A 199 -3.98 12.99 18.57
C GLU A 199 -3.10 13.10 17.33
N ILE A 200 -1.83 12.66 17.42
CA ILE A 200 -0.92 12.60 16.26
C ILE A 200 -1.50 11.68 15.18
N LEU A 201 -2.02 10.51 15.57
CA LEU A 201 -2.59 9.55 14.64
C LEU A 201 -3.85 10.09 13.97
N GLU A 202 -4.81 10.65 14.72
CA GLU A 202 -6.07 11.14 14.16
C GLU A 202 -5.86 12.38 13.29
N ARG A 203 -4.95 13.29 13.68
CA ARG A 203 -4.61 14.46 12.86
C ARG A 203 -4.03 14.09 11.50
N ALA A 204 -3.19 13.05 11.44
CA ALA A 204 -2.63 12.59 10.17
C ALA A 204 -3.71 12.19 9.15
N TYR A 205 -4.92 11.81 9.59
CA TYR A 205 -6.01 11.42 8.70
C TYR A 205 -7.19 12.41 8.69
N ASN A 206 -7.09 13.51 9.45
CA ASN A 206 -8.08 14.58 9.53
C ASN A 206 -7.38 15.93 9.45
N ASP A 207 -6.63 16.17 8.38
CA ASP A 207 -5.91 17.43 8.18
C ASP A 207 -6.86 18.63 8.11
N ASP A 208 -6.43 19.77 8.66
CA ASP A 208 -7.23 20.99 8.74
C ASP A 208 -7.58 21.58 7.37
N SER A 209 -6.77 21.26 6.34
CA SER A 209 -7.01 21.67 4.94
C SER A 209 -8.07 20.83 4.21
N GLY A 210 -8.51 19.71 4.78
CA GLY A 210 -9.53 18.83 4.19
C GLY A 210 -9.07 18.04 2.96
N VAL A 211 -7.76 17.90 2.74
CA VAL A 211 -7.20 17.17 1.59
C VAL A 211 -7.46 15.66 1.74
N THR A 212 -7.30 15.09 2.93
CA THR A 212 -7.61 13.68 3.22
C THR A 212 -9.10 13.39 3.07
N ALA A 213 -9.96 14.34 3.45
CA ALA A 213 -11.39 14.24 3.21
C ALA A 213 -11.71 14.23 1.71
N ALA A 214 -11.09 15.11 0.93
CA ALA A 214 -11.24 15.15 -0.52
C ALA A 214 -10.70 13.87 -1.19
N PHE A 215 -9.59 13.30 -0.70
CA PHE A 215 -9.03 12.04 -1.16
C PHE A 215 -10.01 10.87 -0.94
N ASN A 216 -10.58 10.78 0.26
CA ASN A 216 -11.54 9.72 0.58
C ASN A 216 -12.83 9.85 -0.27
N LEU A 217 -13.41 11.06 -0.32
CA LEU A 217 -14.65 11.32 -1.07
C LEU A 217 -14.47 11.25 -2.59
N ASN A 218 -13.23 11.38 -3.11
CA ASN A 218 -12.93 11.18 -4.53
C ASN A 218 -13.44 9.83 -5.06
N LEU A 219 -13.46 8.79 -4.23
CA LEU A 219 -14.01 7.49 -4.62
C LEU A 219 -15.48 7.57 -5.04
N LEU A 220 -16.29 8.41 -4.38
CA LEU A 220 -17.69 8.64 -4.77
C LEU A 220 -17.79 9.40 -6.09
N HIS A 221 -16.92 10.38 -6.33
CA HIS A 221 -16.85 11.06 -7.63
C HIS A 221 -16.49 10.08 -8.76
N ARG A 222 -15.57 9.15 -8.51
CA ARG A 222 -15.25 8.09 -9.48
C ARG A 222 -16.44 7.17 -9.75
N ILE A 223 -17.15 6.75 -8.71
CA ILE A 223 -18.36 5.92 -8.85
C ILE A 223 -19.41 6.66 -9.69
N ARG A 224 -19.67 7.94 -9.39
CA ARG A 224 -20.58 8.79 -10.18
C ARG A 224 -20.16 8.85 -11.65
N ASP A 225 -18.90 9.22 -11.91
CA ASP A 225 -18.45 9.60 -13.24
C ASP A 225 -18.08 8.39 -14.13
N GLU A 226 -17.47 7.34 -13.56
CA GLU A 226 -17.03 6.16 -14.32
C GLU A 226 -18.10 5.07 -14.44
N LEU A 227 -19.05 5.00 -13.48
CA LEU A 227 -20.12 3.99 -13.47
C LEU A 227 -21.50 4.57 -13.81
N ASP A 228 -21.57 5.86 -14.17
CA ASP A 228 -22.82 6.60 -14.43
C ASP A 228 -23.83 6.45 -13.28
N ALA A 229 -23.32 6.56 -12.05
CA ALA A 229 -24.09 6.31 -10.85
C ALA A 229 -24.88 7.55 -10.41
N GLU A 230 -26.13 7.35 -9.98
CA GLU A 230 -26.90 8.38 -9.28
C GLU A 230 -26.45 8.41 -7.81
N ILE A 231 -25.70 9.44 -7.44
CA ILE A 231 -25.20 9.67 -6.09
C ILE A 231 -25.07 11.16 -5.79
N ASP A 232 -25.52 11.58 -4.61
CA ASP A 232 -25.33 12.94 -4.11
C ASP A 232 -24.08 12.98 -3.23
N VAL A 233 -22.92 13.21 -3.86
CA VAL A 233 -21.61 13.19 -3.18
C VAL A 233 -21.53 14.21 -2.05
N GLU A 234 -22.18 15.36 -2.19
CA GLU A 234 -22.20 16.44 -1.18
C GLU A 234 -23.00 16.05 0.08
N ALA A 235 -23.78 14.97 0.01
CA ALA A 235 -24.49 14.41 1.15
C ALA A 235 -23.65 13.38 1.93
N PHE A 236 -22.34 13.39 1.75
CA PHE A 236 -21.40 12.53 2.47
C PHE A 236 -20.30 13.36 3.13
N GLU A 237 -19.76 12.83 4.22
CA GLU A 237 -18.58 13.40 4.88
C GLU A 237 -17.53 12.33 5.14
N HIS A 238 -16.28 12.76 5.23
CA HIS A 238 -15.17 11.95 5.68
C HIS A 238 -15.22 11.77 7.20
N VAL A 239 -14.95 10.57 7.69
CA VAL A 239 -14.79 10.30 9.12
C VAL A 239 -13.58 9.38 9.32
N ALA A 240 -12.58 9.83 10.07
CA ALA A 240 -11.47 8.99 10.51
C ALA A 240 -11.26 9.10 12.03
N PHE A 241 -11.08 7.97 12.69
CA PHE A 241 -10.79 7.93 14.14
C PHE A 241 -9.90 6.73 14.48
N TYR A 242 -9.22 6.80 15.62
CA TYR A 242 -8.37 5.72 16.09
C TYR A 242 -9.15 4.70 16.93
N ASN A 243 -9.21 3.46 16.44
CA ASN A 243 -9.72 2.32 17.20
C ASN A 243 -8.60 1.73 18.07
N ASN A 244 -8.58 2.11 19.34
CA ASN A 244 -7.60 1.64 20.33
C ASN A 244 -7.57 0.11 20.45
N ALA A 245 -8.72 -0.55 20.43
CA ALA A 245 -8.80 -2.01 20.61
C ALA A 245 -8.18 -2.77 19.43
N ALA A 246 -8.32 -2.24 18.21
CA ALA A 246 -7.76 -2.83 16.99
C ALA A 246 -6.38 -2.25 16.61
N SER A 247 -5.91 -1.23 17.32
CA SER A 247 -4.68 -0.48 17.04
C SER A 247 -4.60 0.00 15.58
N ARG A 248 -5.62 0.71 15.13
CA ARG A 248 -5.70 1.20 13.74
C ARG A 248 -6.51 2.49 13.64
N ILE A 249 -6.18 3.29 12.62
CA ILE A 249 -7.12 4.29 12.11
C ILE A 249 -8.18 3.57 11.28
N GLU A 250 -9.44 3.92 11.48
CA GLU A 250 -10.56 3.46 10.66
C GLU A 250 -11.12 4.65 9.87
N ILE A 251 -11.23 4.49 8.55
CA ILE A 251 -11.59 5.56 7.64
C ILE A 251 -12.90 5.19 6.94
N TYR A 252 -13.87 6.07 7.09
CA TYR A 252 -15.23 5.90 6.60
C TYR A 252 -15.68 7.09 5.78
N ILE A 253 -16.66 6.82 4.94
CA ILE A 253 -17.55 7.81 4.37
C ILE A 253 -18.90 7.68 5.09
N ARG A 254 -19.39 8.76 5.70
CA ARG A 254 -20.67 8.77 6.42
C ARG A 254 -21.73 9.50 5.61
N SER A 255 -22.91 8.90 5.48
CA SER A 255 -24.06 9.55 4.84
C SER A 255 -24.68 10.59 5.77
N LEU A 256 -24.87 11.83 5.30
CA LEU A 256 -25.47 12.92 6.08
C LEU A 256 -27.00 12.86 6.13
N LYS A 257 -27.60 12.14 5.18
CA LYS A 257 -29.06 11.95 5.07
C LYS A 257 -29.39 10.55 4.60
N ARG A 258 -30.67 10.18 4.70
CA ARG A 258 -31.15 8.99 3.99
C ARG A 258 -31.06 9.25 2.49
N GLN A 259 -30.36 8.39 1.75
CA GLN A 259 -30.21 8.50 0.31
C GLN A 259 -30.09 7.14 -0.37
N THR A 260 -30.18 7.12 -1.70
CA THR A 260 -30.06 5.91 -2.50
C THR A 260 -28.97 6.12 -3.54
N ILE A 261 -28.00 5.20 -3.58
CA ILE A 261 -27.01 5.13 -4.64
C ILE A 261 -27.56 4.17 -5.70
N ARG A 262 -27.68 4.62 -6.96
CA ARG A 262 -28.05 3.74 -8.09
C ARG A 262 -26.88 3.54 -9.02
N ILE A 263 -26.60 2.28 -9.36
CA ILE A 263 -25.52 1.88 -10.28
C ILE A 263 -26.10 0.83 -11.21
N ALA A 264 -26.21 1.16 -12.50
CA ALA A 264 -26.95 0.34 -13.47
C ALA A 264 -28.35 -0.03 -12.92
N GLU A 265 -28.70 -1.32 -12.87
CA GLU A 265 -30.00 -1.81 -12.39
C GLU A 265 -30.04 -2.06 -10.87
N THR A 266 -28.96 -1.73 -10.14
CA THR A 266 -28.85 -2.00 -8.70
C THR A 266 -29.00 -0.72 -7.89
N SER A 267 -29.72 -0.79 -6.77
CA SER A 267 -29.94 0.34 -5.86
C SER A 267 -29.52 -0.04 -4.44
N PHE A 268 -28.80 0.84 -3.78
CA PHE A 268 -28.35 0.67 -2.40
C PHE A 268 -28.91 1.81 -1.54
N GLN A 269 -29.68 1.45 -0.51
CA GLN A 269 -30.16 2.43 0.46
C GLN A 269 -29.10 2.65 1.53
N LEU A 270 -28.93 3.92 1.91
CA LEU A 270 -28.18 4.33 3.08
C LEU A 270 -29.08 5.17 3.98
N ASP A 271 -29.04 4.88 5.27
CA ASP A 271 -29.65 5.72 6.30
C ASP A 271 -28.74 6.92 6.64
N ALA A 272 -29.33 7.94 7.28
CA ALA A 272 -28.54 9.04 7.83
C ALA A 272 -27.62 8.51 8.94
N GLY A 273 -26.34 8.89 8.88
CA GLY A 273 -25.29 8.40 9.77
C GLY A 273 -24.70 7.04 9.39
N GLU A 274 -25.19 6.37 8.34
CA GLU A 274 -24.65 5.07 7.92
C GLU A 274 -23.25 5.23 7.34
N PHE A 275 -22.34 4.34 7.74
CA PHE A 275 -20.96 4.31 7.30
C PHE A 275 -20.74 3.38 6.09
N ILE A 276 -19.90 3.83 5.18
CA ILE A 276 -19.21 3.01 4.19
C ILE A 276 -17.74 2.97 4.59
N HIS A 277 -17.25 1.80 4.97
CA HIS A 277 -15.82 1.61 5.27
C HIS A 277 -15.00 1.73 4.00
N THR A 278 -13.87 2.43 4.08
CA THR A 278 -12.99 2.66 2.92
C THR A 278 -11.58 2.15 3.13
N GLU A 279 -11.01 2.33 4.31
CA GLU A 279 -9.63 1.96 4.59
C GLU A 279 -9.41 1.75 6.10
N TYR A 280 -8.56 0.79 6.42
CA TYR A 280 -7.90 0.69 7.72
C TYR A 280 -6.47 1.18 7.58
N SER A 281 -5.90 1.69 8.67
CA SER A 281 -4.45 1.84 8.75
C SER A 281 -3.97 1.36 10.12
N HIS A 282 -3.62 0.08 10.19
CA HIS A 282 -3.06 -0.58 11.36
C HIS A 282 -1.71 0.02 11.73
N LYS A 283 -1.55 0.25 13.04
CA LYS A 283 -0.33 0.74 13.67
C LYS A 283 0.28 -0.38 14.49
N TYR A 284 1.60 -0.50 14.46
CA TYR A 284 2.28 -1.65 15.02
C TYR A 284 3.26 -1.26 16.12
N THR A 285 3.55 -2.20 17.00
CA THR A 285 4.83 -2.17 17.73
C THR A 285 5.82 -3.02 16.96
N ILE A 286 7.12 -2.73 17.07
CA ILE A 286 8.17 -3.56 16.43
C ILE A 286 8.04 -5.02 16.90
N GLU A 287 7.83 -5.25 18.20
CA GLU A 287 7.63 -6.59 18.76
C GLU A 287 6.37 -7.28 18.20
N GLY A 288 5.24 -6.55 18.13
CA GLY A 288 3.98 -7.08 17.61
C GLY A 288 4.08 -7.45 16.13
N PHE A 289 4.70 -6.59 15.33
CA PHE A 289 4.95 -6.87 13.91
C PHE A 289 5.92 -8.03 13.73
N SER A 290 6.96 -8.12 14.54
CA SER A 290 7.92 -9.24 14.49
C SER A 290 7.25 -10.58 14.78
N LYS A 291 6.32 -10.63 15.75
CA LYS A 291 5.53 -11.84 16.03
C LYS A 291 4.60 -12.20 14.87
N LEU A 292 4.01 -11.21 14.19
CA LEU A 292 3.20 -11.43 12.99
C LEU A 292 4.07 -12.00 11.85
N ALA A 293 5.22 -11.39 11.59
CA ALA A 293 6.18 -11.83 10.57
C ALA A 293 6.73 -13.23 10.84
N ALA A 294 7.01 -13.58 12.10
CA ALA A 294 7.50 -14.91 12.47
C ALA A 294 6.49 -16.02 12.10
N ARG A 295 5.18 -15.77 12.22
CA ARG A 295 4.14 -16.73 11.77
C ARG A 295 4.08 -16.89 10.25
N ALA A 296 4.67 -15.97 9.51
CA ALA A 296 4.84 -16.02 8.07
C ALA A 296 6.22 -16.56 7.63
N GLY A 297 7.08 -16.98 8.57
CA GLY A 297 8.42 -17.50 8.27
C GLY A 297 9.48 -16.41 8.06
N LEU A 298 9.26 -15.22 8.62
CA LEU A 298 10.20 -14.10 8.57
C LEU A 298 10.68 -13.75 9.98
N GLU A 299 11.99 -13.66 10.17
CA GLU A 299 12.62 -13.28 11.44
C GLU A 299 13.15 -11.85 11.39
N LEU A 300 12.92 -11.06 12.44
CA LEU A 300 13.47 -9.70 12.54
C LEU A 300 14.98 -9.78 12.75
N HIS A 301 15.73 -9.28 11.77
CA HIS A 301 17.18 -9.17 11.87
C HIS A 301 17.63 -7.79 12.37
N ARG A 302 17.01 -6.72 11.85
CA ARG A 302 17.36 -5.34 12.22
C ARG A 302 16.17 -4.40 12.07
N SER A 303 16.16 -3.32 12.86
CA SER A 303 15.17 -2.26 12.78
C SER A 303 15.81 -0.88 12.91
N TRP A 304 15.29 0.09 12.19
CA TRP A 304 15.66 1.51 12.29
C TRP A 304 14.42 2.35 12.55
N THR A 305 14.55 3.38 13.39
CA THR A 305 13.47 4.31 13.73
C THR A 305 13.96 5.74 13.62
N ASP A 306 13.02 6.67 13.55
CA ASP A 306 13.26 8.08 13.84
C ASP A 306 13.43 8.30 15.36
N ASP A 307 13.93 9.49 15.72
CA ASP A 307 14.25 9.85 17.10
C ASP A 307 13.00 9.88 18.00
N ASP A 308 11.84 10.23 17.43
CA ASP A 308 10.53 10.27 18.12
C ASP A 308 9.79 8.93 18.08
N ARG A 309 10.38 7.91 17.44
CA ARG A 309 9.81 6.56 17.28
C ARG A 309 8.41 6.57 16.68
N LEU A 310 8.19 7.43 15.68
CA LEU A 310 6.94 7.53 14.96
C LEU A 310 6.80 6.41 13.92
N PHE A 311 7.90 6.01 13.29
CA PHE A 311 7.92 5.04 12.21
C PHE A 311 9.10 4.07 12.39
N ALA A 312 9.00 2.88 11.81
CA ALA A 312 10.12 1.96 11.75
C ALA A 312 10.29 1.36 10.36
N VAL A 313 11.54 1.22 9.94
CA VAL A 313 11.92 0.36 8.80
C VAL A 313 12.53 -0.90 9.38
N LEU A 314 12.02 -2.06 8.98
CA LEU A 314 12.44 -3.37 9.48
C LEU A 314 13.10 -4.15 8.36
N HIS A 315 14.25 -4.76 8.64
CA HIS A 315 14.84 -5.80 7.82
C HIS A 315 14.55 -7.16 8.43
N LEU A 316 13.83 -7.99 7.68
CA LEU A 316 13.42 -9.34 8.05
C LEU A 316 14.06 -10.34 7.08
N VAL A 317 14.45 -11.50 7.57
CA VAL A 317 15.04 -12.58 6.76
C VAL A 317 14.15 -13.80 6.76
N VAL A 318 14.12 -14.54 5.66
CA VAL A 318 13.40 -15.82 5.62
C VAL A 318 14.06 -16.78 6.61
N SER A 319 13.28 -17.27 7.57
CA SER A 319 13.76 -18.24 8.55
C SER A 319 14.17 -19.52 7.83
N GLY A 320 15.45 -19.88 7.91
CA GLY A 320 15.94 -21.10 7.26
C GLY A 320 15.21 -22.33 7.77
N VAL A 321 14.84 -23.24 6.86
CA VAL A 321 14.34 -24.59 7.19
C VAL A 321 15.52 -25.41 7.76
N GLY A 322 16.01 -25.09 8.96
CA GLY A 322 17.28 -25.66 9.39
C GLY A 322 17.85 -25.26 10.75
N SER A 323 17.03 -24.93 11.75
CA SER A 323 17.52 -24.70 13.12
C SER A 323 16.61 -25.29 14.21
N GLN A 324 15.88 -26.36 13.89
CA GLN A 324 15.38 -27.33 14.88
C GLN A 324 16.03 -28.70 14.66
N GLN A 325 17.34 -28.79 14.91
CA GLN A 325 18.00 -30.05 15.24
C GLN A 325 19.29 -29.73 15.99
N ASN A 326 19.45 -30.38 17.15
CA ASN A 326 20.58 -30.35 18.10
C ASN A 326 20.46 -29.39 19.29
N ALA A 327 19.43 -29.64 20.11
CA ALA A 327 19.53 -29.71 21.58
C ALA A 327 20.46 -30.87 22.03
N PRO A 328 21.62 -30.74 22.73
CA PRO A 328 22.34 -31.91 23.25
C PRO A 328 21.56 -32.67 24.33
#